data_AF-A0A2E3MWE8-F1
#
_entry.id   AF-A0A2E3MWE8-F1
#
_cell.length_a   1.000
_cell.length_b   1.000
_cell.length_c   1.000
_cell.angle_alpha   90.00
_cell.angle_beta   90.00
_cell.angle_gamma   90.00
#
_symmetry.space_group_name_H-M   'P 1'
#
loop_
_entity.id
_entity.type
_entity.pdbx_description
1 polymer ?
#
loop_
_entity_poly.entity_id
_entity_poly.type
_entity_poly.pdbx_seq_one_letter_code
_entity_poly.pdbx_strand_id
1 'polypeptide(L)'
;MAGFHEVQFPTDISWGSEGGPGFKTIINELPSGQEERVALWSGGRMQFNVAYGVRRTSQLATLQTFYRARQGAAYGFRYKDWSDFTSNSTDPSYGSAKGTEDQVIGAGDGSTTTFQLRKTYTSGGESQIRNIFKPVTGTVEVWVNGAAQTEGVDFTVNTETGIVTFSSAPSGGANITASFEFDVPVRFDASADSVLSVSADAFDEGSIRDIGLVEILDPTGGVQSTHPHGGSTVREFTGDITVSSATYLHYLTATNTGYNVDLAETTLDLPEGRPFIMVVNAGSNTFTLRDSAGATISALASGQSARVSAVRNNGGTKVLVTY
;
A
#
# COMPACT_ATOMS: atom_id res chain seq x y z
N MET A 1 10.56 -0.84 8.77
CA MET A 1 9.71 -0.47 7.62
C MET A 1 9.12 0.91 7.87
N ALA A 2 9.20 1.82 6.91
CA ALA A 2 8.65 3.17 7.03
C ALA A 2 7.13 3.16 6.75
N GLY A 3 6.30 3.59 7.71
CA GLY A 3 4.88 3.87 7.47
C GLY A 3 3.88 2.74 7.76
N PHE A 4 4.26 1.64 8.42
CA PHE A 4 3.33 0.59 8.85
C PHE A 4 3.66 0.09 10.26
N HIS A 5 2.65 -0.07 11.10
CA HIS A 5 2.76 -0.66 12.43
C HIS A 5 2.17 -2.08 12.43
N GLU A 6 2.95 -3.07 12.84
CA GLU A 6 2.53 -4.49 12.95
C GLU A 6 1.64 -4.72 14.18
N VAL A 7 0.52 -4.00 14.23
CA VAL A 7 -0.50 -4.06 15.28
C VAL A 7 -1.86 -4.22 14.63
N GLN A 8 -2.68 -5.11 15.20
CA GLN A 8 -4.04 -5.32 14.74
C GLN A 8 -4.97 -4.27 15.32
N PHE A 9 -5.87 -3.75 14.48
CA PHE A 9 -6.98 -2.91 14.90
C PHE A 9 -7.88 -3.69 15.88
N PRO A 10 -8.45 -3.03 16.91
CA PRO A 10 -9.30 -3.70 17.89
C PRO A 10 -10.43 -4.49 17.24
N THR A 11 -10.43 -5.81 17.45
CA THR A 11 -11.33 -6.74 16.76
C THR A 11 -12.78 -6.60 17.23
N ASP A 12 -13.00 -6.09 18.45
CA ASP A 12 -14.32 -5.78 18.99
C ASP A 12 -14.95 -4.54 18.33
N ILE A 13 -14.15 -3.69 17.68
CA ILE A 13 -14.60 -2.55 16.87
C ILE A 13 -14.67 -2.94 15.39
N SER A 14 -13.73 -3.73 14.87
CA SER A 14 -13.84 -4.21 13.47
C SER A 14 -15.09 -5.08 13.28
N TRP A 15 -15.55 -5.74 14.35
CA TRP A 15 -16.84 -6.42 14.38
C TRP A 15 -18.01 -5.44 14.17
N GLY A 16 -18.75 -5.61 13.07
CA GLY A 16 -19.86 -4.73 12.70
C GLY A 16 -19.46 -3.49 11.91
N SER A 17 -18.21 -3.43 11.43
CA SER A 17 -17.78 -2.45 10.44
C SER A 17 -18.37 -2.78 9.06
N GLU A 18 -18.61 -1.74 8.27
CA GLU A 18 -19.09 -1.85 6.89
C GLU A 18 -17.91 -1.73 5.92
N GLY A 19 -17.93 -2.41 4.78
CA GLY A 19 -16.94 -2.18 3.74
C GLY A 19 -16.87 -3.30 2.71
N GLY A 20 -15.89 -3.19 1.82
CA GLY A 20 -15.66 -4.16 0.77
C GLY A 20 -14.77 -3.66 -0.37
N PRO A 21 -14.67 -4.43 -1.46
CA PRO A 21 -13.80 -4.12 -2.60
C PRO A 21 -14.37 -2.99 -3.46
N GLY A 22 -13.57 -1.95 -3.69
CA GLY A 22 -13.85 -0.91 -4.67
C GLY A 22 -12.97 -1.03 -5.91
N PHE A 23 -13.53 -0.79 -7.08
CA PHE A 23 -12.80 -0.71 -8.36
C PHE A 23 -12.81 0.72 -8.89
N LYS A 24 -11.82 1.06 -9.71
CA LYS A 24 -11.78 2.35 -10.40
C LYS A 24 -11.97 2.13 -11.90
N THR A 25 -13.17 2.41 -12.39
CA THR A 25 -13.55 2.26 -13.79
C THR A 25 -14.11 3.58 -14.29
N ILE A 26 -13.59 4.08 -15.42
CA ILE A 26 -14.20 5.20 -16.15
C ILE A 26 -15.32 4.63 -17.02
N ILE A 27 -16.49 5.26 -16.94
CA ILE A 27 -17.68 4.91 -17.72
C ILE A 27 -18.00 6.11 -18.61
N ASN A 28 -17.97 5.90 -19.93
CA ASN A 28 -18.30 6.92 -20.93
C ASN A 28 -19.57 6.51 -21.68
N GLU A 29 -20.68 7.20 -21.42
CA GLU A 29 -21.93 7.02 -22.14
C GLU A 29 -21.92 7.81 -23.46
N LEU A 30 -22.19 7.13 -24.57
CA LEU A 30 -22.33 7.73 -25.90
C LEU A 30 -23.76 8.23 -26.12
N PRO A 31 -23.97 9.27 -26.95
CA PRO A 31 -25.32 9.74 -27.31
C PRO A 31 -26.22 8.68 -27.95
N SER A 32 -25.63 7.60 -28.48
CA SER A 32 -26.34 6.43 -29.00
C SER A 32 -26.94 5.53 -27.92
N GLY A 33 -26.67 5.78 -26.64
CA GLY A 33 -27.02 4.90 -25.52
C GLY A 33 -26.06 3.70 -25.33
N GLN A 34 -24.94 3.68 -26.07
CA GLN A 34 -23.86 2.71 -25.87
C GLN A 34 -22.87 3.22 -24.81
N GLU A 35 -22.02 2.34 -24.28
CA GLU A 35 -21.08 2.66 -23.22
C GLU A 35 -19.67 2.10 -23.51
N GLU A 36 -18.65 2.90 -23.25
CA GLU A 36 -17.26 2.47 -23.15
C GLU A 36 -16.82 2.42 -21.68
N ARG A 37 -16.13 1.33 -21.29
CA ARG A 37 -15.62 1.12 -19.92
C ARG A 37 -14.12 0.92 -19.93
N VAL A 38 -13.41 1.69 -19.11
CA VAL A 38 -11.96 1.57 -18.95
C VAL A 38 -11.63 1.32 -17.47
N ALA A 39 -11.23 0.09 -17.14
CA ALA A 39 -10.74 -0.26 -15.81
C ALA A 39 -9.33 0.32 -15.60
N LEU A 40 -9.18 1.21 -14.62
CA LEU A 40 -7.91 1.85 -14.28
C LEU A 40 -7.08 1.05 -13.27
N TRP A 41 -7.73 0.20 -12.48
CA TRP A 41 -7.07 -0.69 -11.52
C TRP A 41 -7.22 -2.13 -12.00
N SER A 42 -6.15 -2.91 -11.85
CA SER A 42 -6.12 -4.34 -12.15
C SER A 42 -6.82 -5.20 -11.09
N GLY A 43 -7.16 -4.62 -9.93
CA GLY A 43 -7.82 -5.30 -8.84
C GLY A 43 -8.57 -4.34 -7.93
N GLY A 44 -9.40 -4.92 -7.07
CA GLY A 44 -10.14 -4.18 -6.05
C GLY A 44 -9.22 -3.61 -4.98
N ARG A 45 -9.59 -2.45 -4.44
CA ARG A 45 -9.00 -1.86 -3.24
C ARG A 45 -10.06 -1.79 -2.16
N MET A 46 -9.78 -2.40 -1.01
CA MET A 46 -10.72 -2.45 0.09
C MET A 46 -10.89 -1.09 0.76
N GLN A 47 -12.13 -0.76 1.10
CA GLN A 47 -12.52 0.42 1.87
C GLN A 47 -13.49 -0.02 2.95
N PHE A 48 -13.34 0.53 4.15
CA PHE A 48 -14.17 0.20 5.30
C PHE A 48 -14.61 1.46 6.05
N ASN A 49 -15.72 1.36 6.77
CA ASN A 49 -16.17 2.32 7.75
C ASN A 49 -16.35 1.60 9.09
N VAL A 50 -15.53 1.98 10.07
CA VAL A 50 -15.52 1.34 11.40
C VAL A 50 -16.36 2.09 12.44
N ALA A 51 -17.05 3.18 12.06
CA ALA A 51 -17.89 3.96 12.97
C ALA A 51 -18.98 3.11 13.64
N TYR A 52 -19.60 2.20 12.88
CA TYR A 52 -20.66 1.31 13.37
C TYR A 52 -20.21 0.31 14.46
N GLY A 53 -18.91 0.06 14.55
CA GLY A 53 -18.31 -0.81 15.58
C GLY A 53 -18.17 -0.13 16.95
N VAL A 54 -18.20 1.20 17.01
CA VAL A 54 -18.01 1.96 18.25
C VAL A 54 -19.36 2.13 18.95
N ARG A 55 -19.61 1.33 19.98
CA ARG A 55 -20.90 1.32 20.70
C ARG A 55 -20.81 1.75 22.16
N ARG A 56 -19.60 1.83 22.71
CA ARG A 56 -19.32 2.09 24.13
C ARG A 56 -18.24 3.16 24.26
N THR A 57 -18.30 3.95 25.33
CA THR A 57 -17.28 4.97 25.64
C THR A 57 -15.88 4.38 25.83
N SER A 58 -15.78 3.15 26.32
CA SER A 58 -14.50 2.42 26.39
C SER A 58 -13.92 2.12 25.01
N GLN A 59 -14.74 1.74 24.03
CA GLN A 59 -14.30 1.50 22.65
C GLN A 59 -13.88 2.81 21.97
N LEU A 60 -14.58 3.90 22.27
CA LEU A 60 -14.23 5.23 21.81
C LEU A 60 -12.83 5.65 22.32
N ALA A 61 -12.54 5.42 23.60
CA ALA A 61 -11.22 5.71 24.18
C ALA A 61 -10.12 4.83 23.56
N THR A 62 -10.39 3.54 23.34
CA THR A 62 -9.46 2.62 22.64
C THR A 62 -9.17 3.10 21.23
N LEU A 63 -10.20 3.50 20.47
CA LEU A 63 -10.05 4.03 19.12
C LEU A 63 -9.27 5.34 19.11
N GLN A 64 -9.57 6.29 20.00
CA GLN A 64 -8.83 7.55 20.08
C GLN A 64 -7.35 7.32 20.39
N THR A 65 -7.05 6.38 21.28
CA THR A 65 -5.68 5.97 21.60
C THR A 65 -5.00 5.35 20.38
N PHE A 66 -5.68 4.44 19.69
CA PHE A 66 -5.19 3.80 18.48
C PHE A 66 -4.92 4.81 17.36
N TYR A 67 -5.87 5.72 17.12
CA TYR A 67 -5.77 6.79 16.12
C TYR A 67 -4.57 7.71 16.39
N ARG A 68 -4.42 8.19 17.63
CA ARG A 68 -3.30 9.06 18.03
C ARG A 68 -1.96 8.36 17.88
N ALA A 69 -1.88 7.10 18.28
CA ALA A 69 -0.65 6.31 18.17
C ALA A 69 -0.29 5.96 16.72
N ARG A 70 -1.19 6.18 15.75
CA ARG A 70 -0.97 5.96 14.30
C ARG A 70 -0.84 7.29 13.56
N GLN A 71 -0.94 8.41 14.29
CA GLN A 71 -0.85 9.77 13.77
C GLN A 71 -1.81 9.99 12.59
N GLY A 72 -3.08 9.58 12.76
CA GLY A 72 -4.05 9.62 11.68
C GLY A 72 -3.69 8.65 10.56
N ALA A 73 -3.69 9.13 9.32
CA ALA A 73 -3.41 8.33 8.13
C ALA A 73 -1.91 8.05 7.90
N ALA A 74 -1.02 8.56 8.75
CA ALA A 74 0.43 8.48 8.55
C ALA A 74 0.99 7.05 8.63
N TYR A 75 0.44 6.19 9.49
CA TYR A 75 0.88 4.80 9.64
C TYR A 75 -0.24 3.81 9.35
N GLY A 76 0.05 2.86 8.48
CA GLY A 76 -0.81 1.70 8.27
C GLY A 76 -0.79 0.72 9.44
N PHE A 77 -1.76 -0.18 9.47
CA PHE A 77 -1.94 -1.21 10.49
C PHE A 77 -2.74 -2.40 9.93
N ARG A 78 -2.76 -3.51 10.68
CA ARG A 78 -3.50 -4.72 10.30
C ARG A 78 -4.97 -4.56 10.66
N TYR A 79 -5.87 -4.91 9.76
CA TYR A 79 -7.31 -4.86 9.99
C TYR A 79 -7.97 -6.19 9.65
N LYS A 80 -8.68 -6.78 10.62
CA LYS A 80 -9.42 -8.02 10.41
C LYS A 80 -10.78 -7.71 9.79
N ASP A 81 -10.93 -8.04 8.51
CA ASP A 81 -12.18 -7.98 7.77
C ASP A 81 -12.98 -9.27 7.97
N TRP A 82 -13.99 -9.22 8.84
CA TRP A 82 -14.81 -10.40 9.17
C TRP A 82 -15.62 -10.96 8.00
N SER A 83 -15.75 -10.24 6.89
CA SER A 83 -16.42 -10.73 5.68
C SER A 83 -15.50 -11.55 4.77
N ASP A 84 -14.18 -11.37 4.89
CA ASP A 84 -13.19 -11.99 4.02
C ASP A 84 -11.81 -12.12 4.69
N PHE A 85 -11.72 -12.86 5.81
CA PHE A 85 -10.46 -13.03 6.57
C PHE A 85 -9.80 -14.41 6.42
N THR A 86 -10.42 -15.33 5.68
CA THR A 86 -9.91 -16.71 5.54
C THR A 86 -9.69 -17.08 4.08
N SER A 87 -8.82 -18.05 3.81
CA SER A 87 -8.60 -18.58 2.45
C SER A 87 -9.84 -19.25 1.85
N ASN A 88 -10.82 -19.63 2.70
CA ASN A 88 -12.02 -20.36 2.31
C ASN A 88 -12.75 -19.66 1.16
N SER A 89 -12.94 -20.36 0.05
CA SER A 89 -13.58 -19.82 -1.14
C SER A 89 -15.11 -19.86 -1.11
N THR A 90 -15.69 -20.70 -0.25
CA THR A 90 -17.12 -21.01 -0.26
C THR A 90 -17.91 -20.16 0.74
N ASP A 91 -17.32 -19.96 1.92
CA ASP A 91 -17.89 -19.10 2.96
C ASP A 91 -16.74 -18.44 3.72
N PRO A 92 -16.21 -17.30 3.25
CA PRO A 92 -15.11 -16.62 3.92
C PRO A 92 -15.55 -15.76 5.12
N SER A 93 -16.82 -15.86 5.52
CA SER A 93 -17.45 -14.95 6.46
C SER A 93 -17.31 -15.40 7.92
N TYR A 94 -18.03 -14.74 8.82
CA TYR A 94 -17.90 -14.93 10.26
C TYR A 94 -18.04 -16.40 10.70
N GLY A 95 -17.07 -16.85 11.51
CA GLY A 95 -17.09 -18.18 12.11
C GLY A 95 -16.58 -19.28 11.17
N SER A 96 -16.27 -18.95 9.92
CA SER A 96 -15.68 -19.88 8.97
C SER A 96 -14.23 -20.21 9.34
N ALA A 97 -13.90 -21.49 9.26
CA ALA A 97 -12.51 -21.93 9.29
C ALA A 97 -11.82 -21.63 7.96
N LYS A 98 -10.50 -21.45 7.98
CA LYS A 98 -9.67 -21.51 6.76
C LYS A 98 -9.97 -22.82 6.01
N GLY A 99 -9.92 -22.78 4.69
CA GLY A 99 -10.15 -23.98 3.89
C GLY A 99 -9.04 -25.02 4.09
N THR A 100 -9.16 -26.14 3.39
CA THR A 100 -8.13 -27.18 3.37
C THR A 100 -7.67 -27.35 1.93
N GLU A 101 -6.39 -27.15 1.68
CA GLU A 101 -5.79 -27.25 0.33
C GLU A 101 -6.50 -26.39 -0.73
N ASP A 102 -7.07 -25.25 -0.32
CA ASP A 102 -8.09 -24.54 -1.10
C ASP A 102 -7.53 -23.48 -2.04
N GLN A 103 -6.36 -22.90 -1.74
CA GLN A 103 -5.73 -21.90 -2.60
C GLN A 103 -4.48 -22.44 -3.26
N VAL A 104 -4.50 -22.62 -4.59
CA VAL A 104 -3.29 -22.90 -5.36
C VAL A 104 -2.44 -21.64 -5.36
N ILE A 105 -1.22 -21.68 -4.80
CA ILE A 105 -0.31 -20.54 -4.73
C ILE A 105 0.80 -20.58 -5.79
N GLY A 106 1.04 -21.73 -6.41
CA GLY A 106 2.02 -21.87 -7.47
C GLY A 106 2.21 -23.31 -7.94
N ALA A 107 3.14 -23.48 -8.89
CA ALA A 107 3.64 -24.77 -9.30
C ALA A 107 5.17 -24.79 -9.17
N GLY A 108 5.72 -25.89 -8.68
CA GLY A 108 7.15 -26.10 -8.59
C GLY A 108 7.79 -26.19 -9.97
N ASP A 109 9.02 -25.71 -10.08
CA ASP A 109 9.86 -25.81 -11.29
C ASP A 109 11.22 -26.49 -11.00
N GLY A 110 11.43 -26.95 -9.76
CA GLY A 110 12.69 -27.54 -9.30
C GLY A 110 13.78 -26.54 -8.91
N SER A 111 13.51 -25.23 -8.97
CA SER A 111 14.48 -24.15 -8.68
C SER A 111 13.93 -23.01 -7.81
N THR A 112 12.68 -22.62 -7.99
CA THR A 112 11.99 -21.56 -7.25
C THR A 112 11.61 -22.07 -5.87
N THR A 113 12.03 -21.34 -4.83
CA THR A 113 11.74 -21.66 -3.43
C THR A 113 10.76 -20.70 -2.76
N THR A 114 10.41 -19.59 -3.42
CA THR A 114 9.55 -18.54 -2.86
C THR A 114 8.23 -18.44 -3.61
N PHE A 115 7.13 -18.42 -2.88
CA PHE A 115 5.78 -18.36 -3.43
C PHE A 115 4.94 -17.38 -2.62
N GLN A 116 4.24 -16.48 -3.31
CA GLN A 116 3.35 -15.51 -2.67
C GLN A 116 2.01 -16.16 -2.32
N LEU A 117 1.55 -16.01 -1.08
CA LEU A 117 0.18 -16.38 -0.72
C LEU A 117 -0.80 -15.56 -1.56
N ARG A 118 -1.79 -16.23 -2.12
CA ARG A 118 -2.82 -15.61 -2.94
C ARG A 118 -4.18 -16.24 -2.68
N LYS A 119 -5.23 -15.44 -2.82
CA LYS A 119 -6.61 -15.90 -2.81
C LYS A 119 -7.21 -15.67 -4.19
N THR A 120 -7.88 -16.68 -4.72
CA THR A 120 -8.57 -16.61 -6.00
C THR A 120 -10.07 -16.51 -5.77
N TYR A 121 -10.68 -15.45 -6.28
CA TYR A 121 -12.12 -15.25 -6.30
C TYR A 121 -12.64 -15.66 -7.68
N THR A 122 -13.48 -16.71 -7.73
CA THR A 122 -14.01 -17.25 -8.99
C THR A 122 -15.52 -17.17 -9.00
N SER A 123 -16.09 -16.66 -10.08
CA SER A 123 -17.53 -16.69 -10.33
C SER A 123 -17.79 -16.94 -11.80
N GLY A 124 -18.52 -18.03 -12.10
CA GLY A 124 -18.67 -18.48 -13.48
C GLY A 124 -17.31 -18.84 -14.10
N GLY A 125 -17.04 -18.29 -15.29
CA GLY A 125 -15.78 -18.50 -16.02
C GLY A 125 -14.67 -17.50 -15.71
N GLU A 126 -14.93 -16.53 -14.82
CA GLU A 126 -14.00 -15.43 -14.53
C GLU A 126 -13.37 -15.61 -13.14
N SER A 127 -12.09 -15.24 -13.04
CA SER A 127 -11.33 -15.30 -11.79
C SER A 127 -10.51 -14.05 -11.57
N GLN A 128 -10.49 -13.57 -10.33
CA GLN A 128 -9.58 -12.52 -9.86
C GLN A 128 -8.64 -13.12 -8.82
N ILE A 129 -7.34 -12.90 -8.99
CA ILE A 129 -6.32 -13.29 -8.01
C ILE A 129 -5.92 -12.08 -7.19
N ARG A 130 -5.92 -12.23 -5.87
CA ARG A 130 -5.42 -11.23 -4.92
C ARG A 130 -4.21 -11.79 -4.19
N ASN A 131 -3.12 -11.03 -4.18
CA ASN A 131 -1.98 -11.32 -3.33
C ASN A 131 -2.36 -11.04 -1.87
N ILE A 132 -2.05 -11.98 -1.00
CA ILE A 132 -2.37 -11.90 0.42
C ILE A 132 -1.14 -11.47 1.17
N PHE A 133 -1.20 -10.27 1.72
CA PHE A 133 -0.22 -9.74 2.66
C PHE A 133 -0.77 -9.92 4.08
N LYS A 134 0.11 -9.84 5.08
CA LYS A 134 -0.28 -9.93 6.50
C LYS A 134 -1.07 -11.21 6.87
N PRO A 135 -0.61 -12.43 6.50
CA PRO A 135 -1.24 -13.63 7.02
C PRO A 135 -1.11 -13.67 8.55
N VAL A 136 -2.09 -14.30 9.21
CA VAL A 136 -2.09 -14.46 10.66
C VAL A 136 -1.10 -15.57 11.04
N THR A 137 -0.15 -15.24 11.91
CA THR A 137 0.88 -16.17 12.39
C THR A 137 0.26 -17.47 12.92
N GLY A 138 0.81 -18.62 12.53
CA GLY A 138 0.35 -19.93 12.98
C GLY A 138 -0.94 -20.43 12.31
N THR A 139 -1.47 -19.71 11.32
CA THR A 139 -2.66 -20.16 10.56
C THR A 139 -2.33 -20.71 9.19
N VAL A 140 -1.11 -20.52 8.69
CA VAL A 140 -0.73 -20.91 7.33
C VAL A 140 -0.39 -22.40 7.30
N GLU A 141 -1.11 -23.14 6.46
CA GLU A 141 -0.83 -24.54 6.16
C GLU A 141 -0.51 -24.66 4.67
N VAL A 142 0.46 -25.50 4.31
CA VAL A 142 0.96 -25.65 2.93
C VAL A 142 1.02 -27.12 2.57
N TRP A 143 0.66 -27.43 1.33
CA TRP A 143 0.74 -28.77 0.75
C TRP A 143 1.44 -28.74 -0.60
N VAL A 144 2.18 -29.80 -0.90
CA VAL A 144 2.83 -30.02 -2.19
C VAL A 144 2.29 -31.33 -2.75
N ASN A 145 1.57 -31.28 -3.87
CA ASN A 145 0.83 -32.43 -4.44
C ASN A 145 -0.08 -33.13 -3.41
N GLY A 146 -0.73 -32.36 -2.53
CA GLY A 146 -1.60 -32.87 -1.47
C GLY A 146 -0.87 -33.43 -0.24
N ALA A 147 0.47 -33.44 -0.23
CA ALA A 147 1.25 -33.81 0.95
C ALA A 147 1.48 -32.59 1.85
N ALA A 148 0.97 -32.65 3.08
CA ALA A 148 1.15 -31.58 4.07
C ALA A 148 2.64 -31.34 4.37
N GLN A 149 3.01 -30.06 4.45
CA GLN A 149 4.36 -29.61 4.76
C GLN A 149 4.38 -29.03 6.18
N THR A 150 5.54 -29.09 6.85
CA THR A 150 5.72 -28.63 8.22
C THR A 150 6.40 -27.27 8.24
N GLU A 151 5.72 -26.25 8.77
CA GLU A 151 6.33 -24.92 8.99
C GLU A 151 7.53 -25.04 9.94
N GLY A 152 8.62 -24.34 9.64
CA GLY A 152 9.90 -24.39 10.35
C GLY A 152 10.83 -25.53 9.94
N VAL A 153 10.34 -26.53 9.18
CA VAL A 153 11.13 -27.65 8.66
C VAL A 153 11.17 -27.62 7.13
N ASP A 154 10.01 -27.68 6.51
CA ASP A 154 9.85 -27.76 5.06
C ASP A 154 9.71 -26.37 4.42
N PHE A 155 9.11 -25.43 5.16
CA PHE A 155 8.96 -24.04 4.71
C PHE A 155 8.92 -23.05 5.89
N THR A 156 9.03 -21.76 5.59
CA THR A 156 8.80 -20.65 6.53
C THR A 156 7.88 -19.62 5.89
N VAL A 157 7.17 -18.83 6.69
CA VAL A 157 6.30 -17.76 6.21
C VAL A 157 6.77 -16.41 6.74
N ASN A 158 6.94 -15.45 5.83
CA ASN A 158 7.08 -14.06 6.23
C ASN A 158 5.67 -13.45 6.39
N THR A 159 5.25 -13.24 7.64
CA THR A 159 3.90 -12.75 7.96
C THR A 159 3.70 -11.26 7.70
N GLU A 160 4.72 -10.54 7.24
CA GLU A 160 4.57 -9.16 6.77
C GLU A 160 4.22 -9.13 5.28
N THR A 161 4.87 -9.97 4.48
CA THR A 161 4.80 -10.02 3.01
C THR A 161 3.81 -11.06 2.48
N GLY A 162 3.54 -12.12 3.25
CA GLY A 162 2.81 -13.28 2.76
C GLY A 162 3.65 -14.22 1.87
N ILE A 163 4.99 -14.10 1.89
CA ILE A 163 5.86 -15.00 1.13
C ILE A 163 6.10 -16.29 1.92
N VAL A 164 5.78 -17.43 1.29
CA VAL A 164 6.17 -18.78 1.71
C VAL A 164 7.53 -19.10 1.10
N THR A 165 8.50 -19.51 1.92
CA THR A 165 9.85 -19.90 1.48
C THR A 165 10.12 -21.34 1.86
N PHE A 166 10.26 -22.22 0.87
CA PHE A 166 10.62 -23.63 1.06
C PHE A 166 12.10 -23.81 1.33
N SER A 167 12.45 -24.81 2.17
CA SER A 167 13.83 -25.21 2.43
C SER A 167 14.48 -25.93 1.24
N SER A 168 13.66 -26.59 0.40
CA SER A 168 14.05 -27.17 -0.89
C SER A 168 13.03 -26.80 -1.96
N ALA A 169 13.49 -26.49 -3.17
CA ALA A 169 12.60 -26.15 -4.27
C ALA A 169 11.64 -27.32 -4.57
N PRO A 170 10.32 -27.08 -4.62
CA PRO A 170 9.36 -28.09 -5.05
C PRO A 170 9.67 -28.57 -6.47
N SER A 171 9.48 -29.86 -6.74
CA SER A 171 9.81 -30.47 -8.04
C SER A 171 8.98 -29.87 -9.18
N GLY A 172 9.51 -30.00 -10.41
CA GLY A 172 8.83 -29.53 -11.62
C GLY A 172 7.41 -30.10 -11.75
N GLY A 173 6.42 -29.22 -11.88
CA GLY A 173 5.01 -29.55 -12.00
C GLY A 173 4.30 -29.86 -10.68
N ALA A 174 4.99 -29.77 -9.54
CA ALA A 174 4.35 -29.99 -8.24
C ALA A 174 3.34 -28.88 -7.94
N ASN A 175 2.08 -29.25 -7.70
CA ASN A 175 1.04 -28.29 -7.34
C ASN A 175 1.20 -27.86 -5.89
N ILE A 176 1.29 -26.55 -5.65
CA ILE A 176 1.48 -25.98 -4.32
C ILE A 176 0.19 -25.30 -3.90
N THR A 177 -0.42 -25.80 -2.83
CA THR A 177 -1.63 -25.23 -2.24
C THR A 177 -1.36 -24.75 -0.83
N ALA A 178 -2.14 -23.78 -0.37
CA ALA A 178 -2.08 -23.27 0.98
C ALA A 178 -3.47 -22.87 1.48
N SER A 179 -3.62 -22.86 2.81
CA SER A 179 -4.76 -22.28 3.51
C SER A 179 -4.27 -21.38 4.64
N PHE A 180 -5.02 -20.34 4.97
CA PHE A 180 -4.56 -19.30 5.89
C PHE A 180 -5.70 -18.40 6.37
N GLU A 181 -5.50 -17.72 7.51
CA GLU A 181 -6.21 -16.48 7.84
C GLU A 181 -5.33 -15.27 7.50
N PHE A 182 -5.94 -14.12 7.21
CA PHE A 182 -5.20 -12.90 6.88
C PHE A 182 -5.89 -11.63 7.37
N ASP A 183 -5.07 -10.60 7.60
CA ASP A 183 -5.52 -9.24 7.85
C ASP A 183 -5.38 -8.41 6.57
N VAL A 184 -6.24 -7.40 6.40
CA VAL A 184 -6.10 -6.39 5.36
C VAL A 184 -5.16 -5.29 5.87
N PRO A 185 -4.06 -4.97 5.16
CA PRO A 185 -3.23 -3.82 5.49
C PRO A 185 -3.99 -2.53 5.13
N VAL A 186 -4.30 -1.70 6.12
CA VAL A 186 -5.09 -0.47 5.93
C VAL A 186 -4.43 0.72 6.62
N ARG A 187 -4.91 1.93 6.30
CA ARG A 187 -4.71 3.15 7.10
C ARG A 187 -6.04 3.87 7.25
N PHE A 188 -6.10 4.83 8.17
CA PHE A 188 -7.18 5.82 8.17
C PHE A 188 -7.24 6.54 6.82
N ASP A 189 -8.45 6.84 6.35
CA ASP A 189 -8.67 7.55 5.10
C ASP A 189 -8.32 9.05 5.22
N ALA A 190 -8.48 9.79 4.12
CA ALA A 190 -8.13 11.22 4.13
C ALA A 190 -9.13 12.07 4.94
N SER A 191 -10.39 11.65 5.04
CA SER A 191 -11.39 12.39 5.81
C SER A 191 -11.10 12.31 7.31
N ALA A 192 -10.80 11.10 7.80
CA ALA A 192 -10.46 10.85 9.20
C ALA A 192 -9.13 11.48 9.62
N ASP A 193 -8.17 11.67 8.70
CA ASP A 193 -6.86 12.28 8.98
C ASP A 193 -6.95 13.73 9.44
N SER A 194 -7.88 14.50 8.84
CA SER A 194 -8.04 15.92 9.13
C SER A 194 -8.56 16.17 10.55
N VAL A 195 -9.58 15.42 10.97
CA VAL A 195 -10.16 15.47 12.31
C VAL A 195 -10.92 14.18 12.57
N LEU A 196 -10.56 13.51 13.68
CA LEU A 196 -11.41 12.45 14.22
C LEU A 196 -12.63 13.10 14.90
N SER A 197 -13.73 13.17 14.16
CA SER A 197 -14.96 13.86 14.59
C SER A 197 -15.71 13.03 15.63
N VAL A 198 -15.40 13.29 16.91
CA VAL A 198 -16.05 12.68 18.07
C VAL A 198 -17.04 13.66 18.70
N SER A 199 -18.30 13.25 18.88
CA SER A 199 -19.31 14.01 19.63
C SER A 199 -19.51 13.40 21.02
N ALA A 200 -19.78 14.25 22.01
CA ALA A 200 -20.27 13.85 23.33
C ALA A 200 -21.75 14.24 23.41
N ASP A 201 -22.63 13.27 23.20
CA ASP A 201 -24.06 13.51 23.00
C ASP A 201 -24.85 13.51 24.33
N ALA A 202 -24.40 12.74 25.33
CA ALA A 202 -24.92 12.76 26.70
C ALA A 202 -23.84 12.31 27.72
N PHE A 203 -24.18 12.28 29.02
CA PHE A 203 -23.29 11.77 30.06
C PHE A 203 -23.03 10.26 29.81
N ASP A 204 -21.78 9.92 29.50
CA ASP A 204 -21.34 8.56 29.10
C ASP A 204 -21.88 8.09 27.73
N GLU A 205 -22.28 9.02 26.86
CA GLU A 205 -22.63 8.74 25.47
C GLU A 205 -21.79 9.61 24.52
N GLY A 206 -21.05 8.95 23.64
CA GLY A 206 -20.33 9.62 22.55
C GLY A 206 -20.57 8.89 21.24
N SER A 207 -20.70 9.63 20.15
CA SER A 207 -20.89 9.09 18.81
C SER A 207 -19.77 9.52 17.86
N ILE A 208 -19.50 8.65 16.90
CA ILE A 208 -18.70 8.95 15.72
C ILE A 208 -19.53 8.56 14.50
N ARG A 209 -19.59 9.45 13.51
CA ARG A 209 -20.39 9.22 12.30
C ARG A 209 -19.68 8.42 11.23
N ASP A 210 -18.39 8.69 11.04
CA ASP A 210 -17.62 8.11 9.96
C ASP A 210 -16.16 7.96 10.38
N ILE A 211 -15.62 6.77 10.13
CA ILE A 211 -14.20 6.46 10.29
C ILE A 211 -13.78 5.60 9.11
N GLY A 212 -13.42 6.27 8.03
CA GLY A 212 -12.94 5.61 6.83
C GLY A 212 -11.59 4.93 7.06
N LEU A 213 -11.49 3.68 6.61
CA LEU A 213 -10.23 2.95 6.42
C LEU A 213 -10.07 2.64 4.94
N VAL A 214 -8.83 2.69 4.47
CA VAL A 214 -8.50 2.37 3.08
C VAL A 214 -7.30 1.44 3.01
N GLU A 215 -7.40 0.44 2.16
CA GLU A 215 -6.34 -0.55 1.94
C GLU A 215 -5.06 0.07 1.37
N ILE A 216 -3.95 -0.50 1.80
CA ILE A 216 -2.59 -0.31 1.32
C ILE A 216 -2.23 -1.52 0.45
N LEU A 217 -2.28 -1.38 -0.87
CA LEU A 217 -2.14 -2.50 -1.83
C LEU A 217 -0.77 -3.18 -1.85
N ASP A 218 0.28 -2.51 -1.39
CA ASP A 218 1.60 -3.09 -1.21
C ASP A 218 2.20 -2.58 0.11
N PRO A 219 1.98 -3.28 1.22
CA PRO A 219 2.48 -2.87 2.53
C PRO A 219 3.96 -3.18 2.73
N THR A 220 4.58 -3.99 1.87
CA THR A 220 5.96 -4.50 2.05
C THR A 220 6.94 -4.04 1.01
N GLY A 221 6.46 -3.63 -0.16
CA GLY A 221 7.16 -2.69 -0.98
C GLY A 221 7.42 -1.47 -0.11
N GLY A 222 8.69 -1.22 0.20
CA GLY A 222 9.10 0.15 0.49
C GLY A 222 8.43 1.01 -0.58
N VAL A 223 7.77 2.10 -0.16
CA VAL A 223 6.93 3.02 -0.95
C VAL A 223 5.39 2.84 -0.83
N GLN A 224 4.85 2.75 0.39
CA GLN A 224 3.63 3.53 0.74
C GLN A 224 3.97 4.87 1.39
N SER A 225 5.20 5.01 1.86
CA SER A 225 5.90 6.29 2.00
C SER A 225 7.40 6.03 1.86
N THR A 226 8.02 6.48 0.76
CA THR A 226 9.49 6.69 0.73
C THR A 226 9.92 7.85 1.61
N HIS A 227 8.98 8.48 2.31
CA HIS A 227 9.19 9.66 3.13
C HIS A 227 8.69 9.33 4.54
N PRO A 228 9.37 8.45 5.31
CA PRO A 228 9.01 8.16 6.70
C PRO A 228 8.82 9.41 7.58
N HIS A 229 9.23 10.58 7.10
CA HIS A 229 9.12 11.85 7.79
C HIS A 229 8.23 12.88 7.09
N GLY A 230 7.74 12.61 5.87
CA GLY A 230 7.15 13.67 5.03
C GLY A 230 8.00 14.93 5.09
N GLY A 231 7.38 16.11 5.05
CA GLY A 231 8.06 17.35 5.39
C GLY A 231 8.54 18.16 4.19
N SER A 232 8.77 19.45 4.48
CA SER A 232 9.27 20.42 3.53
C SER A 232 10.53 21.07 4.08
N THR A 233 11.53 21.25 3.24
CA THR A 233 12.69 22.10 3.53
C THR A 233 12.54 23.41 2.78
N VAL A 234 12.98 24.50 3.40
CA VAL A 234 13.14 25.79 2.74
C VAL A 234 14.63 26.11 2.76
N ARG A 235 15.23 26.35 1.59
CA ARG A 235 16.68 26.53 1.48
C ARG A 235 17.02 27.59 0.45
N GLU A 236 17.80 28.57 0.89
CA GLU A 236 18.49 29.49 0.00
C GLU A 236 19.89 28.95 -0.34
N PHE A 237 20.34 29.17 -1.58
CA PHE A 237 21.63 28.68 -2.04
C PHE A 237 22.40 29.67 -2.94
N THR A 238 23.73 29.62 -2.83
CA THR A 238 24.71 30.52 -3.47
C THR A 238 25.68 29.80 -4.41
N GLY A 239 25.35 28.56 -4.79
CA GLY A 239 26.10 27.70 -5.71
C GLY A 239 25.35 26.39 -5.93
N ASP A 240 25.88 25.50 -6.74
CA ASP A 240 25.26 24.19 -7.01
C ASP A 240 25.05 23.41 -5.70
N ILE A 241 23.89 22.76 -5.58
CA ILE A 241 23.51 21.98 -4.39
C ILE A 241 23.00 20.60 -4.79
N THR A 242 23.09 19.67 -3.85
CA THR A 242 22.45 18.36 -3.95
C THR A 242 21.26 18.27 -2.99
N VAL A 243 20.16 17.70 -3.46
CA VAL A 243 18.97 17.40 -2.66
C VAL A 243 18.62 15.91 -2.77
N SER A 244 17.95 15.37 -1.76
CA SER A 244 17.56 13.96 -1.72
C SER A 244 16.09 13.80 -1.37
N SER A 245 15.55 12.63 -1.68
CA SER A 245 14.21 12.16 -1.35
C SER A 245 14.03 11.85 0.13
N ALA A 246 15.04 12.08 0.98
CA ALA A 246 14.87 12.06 2.43
C ALA A 246 13.84 13.11 2.89
N THR A 247 13.69 14.20 2.14
CA THR A 247 12.58 15.16 2.25
C THR A 247 11.82 15.18 0.92
N TYR A 248 10.49 15.12 0.97
CA TYR A 248 9.68 15.08 -0.25
C TYR A 248 9.61 16.42 -0.96
N LEU A 249 9.37 17.51 -0.23
CA LEU A 249 9.13 18.84 -0.79
C LEU A 249 10.29 19.78 -0.47
N HIS A 250 10.87 20.41 -1.50
CA HIS A 250 11.95 21.38 -1.34
C HIS A 250 11.53 22.73 -1.92
N TYR A 251 11.46 23.76 -1.08
CA TYR A 251 11.34 25.16 -1.51
C TYR A 251 12.74 25.75 -1.62
N LEU A 252 13.21 25.91 -2.84
CA LEU A 252 14.58 26.33 -3.12
C LEU A 252 14.60 27.75 -3.67
N THR A 253 15.52 28.57 -3.15
CA THR A 253 15.73 29.95 -3.58
C THR A 253 17.18 30.12 -4.04
N ALA A 254 17.39 30.28 -5.34
CA ALA A 254 18.71 30.55 -5.90
C ALA A 254 19.03 32.05 -5.76
N THR A 255 20.20 32.38 -5.22
CA THR A 255 20.64 33.79 -5.11
C THR A 255 21.07 34.41 -6.44
N ASN A 256 21.46 33.59 -7.42
CA ASN A 256 21.79 33.98 -8.80
C ASN A 256 21.27 32.95 -9.80
N THR A 257 21.31 33.28 -11.10
CA THR A 257 20.97 32.37 -12.20
C THR A 257 22.11 31.41 -12.54
N GLY A 258 21.78 30.26 -13.14
CA GLY A 258 22.77 29.34 -13.70
C GLY A 258 23.29 28.28 -12.73
N TYR A 259 22.73 28.22 -11.53
CA TYR A 259 23.00 27.16 -10.58
C TYR A 259 22.21 25.89 -10.89
N ASN A 260 22.75 24.77 -10.44
CA ASN A 260 22.19 23.44 -10.60
C ASN A 260 21.76 22.85 -9.25
N VAL A 261 20.68 22.08 -9.31
CA VAL A 261 20.19 21.26 -8.20
C VAL A 261 20.25 19.81 -8.64
N ASP A 262 21.21 19.08 -8.07
CA ASP A 262 21.45 17.67 -8.36
C ASP A 262 20.62 16.79 -7.44
N LEU A 263 19.99 15.76 -7.99
CA LEU A 263 19.33 14.72 -7.21
C LEU A 263 20.35 13.68 -6.75
N ALA A 264 20.33 13.34 -5.47
CA ALA A 264 21.27 12.39 -4.88
C ALA A 264 21.02 10.94 -5.32
N GLU A 265 19.79 10.61 -5.71
CA GLU A 265 19.37 9.25 -5.99
C GLU A 265 19.85 8.74 -7.35
N THR A 266 20.44 7.55 -7.36
CA THR A 266 20.72 6.79 -8.57
C THR A 266 19.43 6.27 -9.19
N THR A 267 19.26 6.49 -10.50
CA THR A 267 18.04 6.13 -11.25
C THR A 267 17.66 4.65 -11.19
N LEU A 268 18.63 3.77 -10.95
CA LEU A 268 18.45 2.32 -10.84
C LEU A 268 17.61 1.92 -9.62
N ASP A 269 17.75 2.63 -8.50
CA ASP A 269 17.16 2.28 -7.20
C ASP A 269 15.74 2.84 -7.02
N LEU A 270 15.26 3.66 -7.96
CA LEU A 270 13.99 4.35 -7.86
C LEU A 270 12.81 3.53 -8.43
N PRO A 271 11.64 3.52 -7.77
CA PRO A 271 10.43 2.90 -8.30
C PRO A 271 9.92 3.66 -9.54
N GLU A 272 9.38 2.91 -10.50
CA GLU A 272 8.89 3.49 -11.76
C GLU A 272 7.47 4.06 -11.61
N GLY A 273 7.17 5.15 -12.33
CA GLY A 273 5.81 5.65 -12.55
C GLY A 273 5.20 6.48 -11.41
N ARG A 274 5.96 6.83 -10.36
CA ARG A 274 5.48 7.71 -9.27
C ARG A 274 6.54 8.77 -8.91
N PRO A 275 6.13 10.00 -8.56
CA PRO A 275 7.08 11.03 -8.20
C PRO A 275 7.69 10.80 -6.82
N PHE A 276 9.01 10.88 -6.72
CA PHE A 276 9.75 10.61 -5.48
C PHE A 276 10.23 11.89 -4.78
N ILE A 277 10.27 13.02 -5.49
CA ILE A 277 10.61 14.33 -4.96
C ILE A 277 9.83 15.42 -5.70
N MET A 278 9.47 16.49 -4.98
CA MET A 278 8.90 17.71 -5.54
C MET A 278 9.81 18.88 -5.20
N VAL A 279 10.24 19.60 -6.22
CA VAL A 279 11.07 20.79 -6.07
C VAL A 279 10.28 22.00 -6.55
N VAL A 280 10.26 23.04 -5.73
CA VAL A 280 9.60 24.32 -6.01
C VAL A 280 10.66 25.39 -6.05
N ASN A 281 10.70 26.15 -7.15
CA ASN A 281 11.47 27.39 -7.19
C ASN A 281 10.67 28.49 -6.48
N ALA A 282 11.07 28.79 -5.25
CA ALA A 282 10.48 29.85 -4.44
C ALA A 282 11.14 31.22 -4.65
N GLY A 283 12.21 31.27 -5.44
CA GLY A 283 12.97 32.49 -5.76
C GLY A 283 12.64 33.08 -7.12
N SER A 284 13.31 34.20 -7.45
CA SER A 284 13.18 34.89 -8.73
C SER A 284 14.12 34.36 -9.83
N ASN A 285 15.18 33.65 -9.45
CA ASN A 285 16.20 33.17 -10.36
C ASN A 285 15.93 31.73 -10.82
N THR A 286 16.08 31.47 -12.12
CA THR A 286 15.97 30.12 -12.69
C THR A 286 17.17 29.26 -12.33
N PHE A 287 16.91 28.01 -11.95
CA PHE A 287 17.93 26.98 -11.74
C PHE A 287 17.56 25.68 -12.48
N THR A 288 18.56 24.85 -12.74
CA THR A 288 18.39 23.59 -13.49
C THR A 288 18.39 22.39 -12.54
N LEU A 289 17.37 21.53 -12.65
CA LEU A 289 17.35 20.22 -12.02
C LEU A 289 18.13 19.22 -12.87
N ARG A 290 19.01 18.45 -12.23
CA ARG A 290 19.80 17.40 -12.87
C ARG A 290 19.70 16.09 -12.11
N ASP A 291 19.93 14.98 -12.80
CA ASP A 291 20.03 13.67 -12.18
C ASP A 291 21.38 13.45 -11.47
N SER A 292 21.55 12.31 -10.81
CA SER A 292 22.78 11.96 -10.11
C SER A 292 24.01 11.82 -11.02
N ALA A 293 23.82 11.74 -12.34
CA ALA A 293 24.88 11.69 -13.34
C ALA A 293 25.16 13.07 -13.98
N GLY A 294 24.45 14.12 -13.56
CA GLY A 294 24.59 15.48 -14.05
C GLY A 294 23.83 15.76 -15.36
N ALA A 295 22.97 14.84 -15.81
CA ALA A 295 22.12 15.09 -16.98
C ALA A 295 20.94 16.00 -16.59
N THR A 296 20.63 16.98 -17.45
CA THR A 296 19.51 17.90 -17.21
C THR A 296 18.18 17.18 -17.31
N ILE A 297 17.37 17.32 -16.25
CA ILE A 297 16.00 16.83 -16.21
C ILE A 297 15.04 17.94 -16.64
N SER A 298 15.13 19.12 -16.00
CA SER A 298 14.25 20.26 -16.29
C SER A 298 14.84 21.57 -15.75
N ALA A 299 14.47 22.70 -16.33
CA ALA A 299 14.80 24.02 -15.80
C ALA A 299 13.59 24.61 -15.09
N LEU A 300 13.76 25.03 -13.84
CA LEU A 300 12.68 25.59 -13.02
C LEU A 300 12.78 27.12 -12.97
N ALA A 301 11.89 27.80 -13.69
CA ALA A 301 11.72 29.25 -13.60
C ALA A 301 11.04 29.66 -12.28
N SER A 302 11.07 30.95 -11.97
CA SER A 302 10.44 31.53 -10.78
C SER A 302 8.99 31.05 -10.60
N GLY A 303 8.68 30.50 -9.43
CA GLY A 303 7.34 30.02 -9.08
C GLY A 303 6.93 28.69 -9.71
N GLN A 304 7.78 28.06 -10.51
CA GLN A 304 7.51 26.73 -11.05
C GLN A 304 7.84 25.64 -10.04
N SER A 305 7.13 24.52 -10.17
CA SER A 305 7.40 23.29 -9.46
C SER A 305 7.57 22.12 -10.42
N ALA A 306 8.43 21.18 -10.08
CA ALA A 306 8.56 19.92 -10.80
C ALA A 306 8.36 18.75 -9.84
N ARG A 307 7.52 17.81 -10.25
CA ARG A 307 7.45 16.48 -9.62
C ARG A 307 8.30 15.52 -10.42
N VAL A 308 9.38 15.01 -9.83
CA VAL A 308 10.32 14.13 -10.53
C VAL A 308 9.94 12.67 -10.30
N SER A 309 9.78 11.90 -11.38
CA SER A 309 9.53 10.46 -11.34
C SER A 309 10.56 9.70 -12.18
N ALA A 310 10.84 8.44 -11.84
CA ALA A 310 11.59 7.55 -12.71
C ALA A 310 10.62 6.83 -13.69
N VAL A 311 10.99 6.75 -14.96
CA VAL A 311 10.24 6.02 -16.01
C VAL A 311 11.21 5.27 -16.92
N ARG A 312 10.74 4.27 -17.66
CA ARG A 312 11.55 3.66 -18.73
C ARG A 312 11.38 4.40 -20.04
N ASN A 313 12.49 4.64 -20.73
CA ASN A 313 12.45 5.06 -22.12
C ASN A 313 12.12 3.86 -23.05
N ASN A 314 11.90 4.13 -24.35
CA ASN A 314 11.61 3.07 -25.34
C ASN A 314 12.72 2.00 -25.46
N GLY A 315 13.94 2.29 -24.97
CA GLY A 315 15.07 1.34 -24.93
C GLY A 315 15.14 0.52 -23.64
N GLY A 316 14.18 0.66 -22.72
CA GLY A 316 14.14 -0.06 -21.44
C GLY A 316 15.05 0.50 -20.34
N THR A 317 15.75 1.62 -20.58
CA THR A 317 16.59 2.29 -19.58
C THR A 317 15.74 3.20 -18.70
N LYS A 318 15.97 3.17 -17.37
CA LYS A 318 15.34 4.11 -16.44
C LYS A 318 15.92 5.52 -16.62
N VAL A 319 15.03 6.50 -16.77
CA VAL A 319 15.33 7.93 -16.89
C VAL A 319 14.43 8.72 -15.94
N LEU A 320 14.88 9.91 -15.54
CA LEU A 320 14.07 10.82 -14.73
C LEU A 320 13.29 11.77 -15.61
N VAL A 321 12.02 11.97 -15.27
CA VAL A 321 11.11 12.89 -15.96
C VAL A 321 10.38 13.75 -14.96
N THR A 322 10.04 14.97 -15.37
CA THR A 322 9.23 15.89 -14.56
C THR A 322 7.81 16.00 -15.09
N TYR A 323 6.86 16.13 -14.17
CA TYR A 323 5.46 16.46 -14.42
C TYR A 323 5.04 17.71 -13.64
#